data_AF-A0A4U9HFQ9-F1
#
_entry.id   AF-A0A4U9HFQ9-F1
#
_cell.length_a   1.000
_cell.length_b   1.000
_cell.length_c   1.000
_cell.angle_alpha   90.00
_cell.angle_beta   90.00
_cell.angle_gamma   90.00
#
_symmetry.space_group_name_H-M   'P 1'
#
loop_
_entity.id
_entity.type
_entity.pdbx_description
1 polymer ?
#
loop_
_entity_poly.entity_id
_entity_poly.type
_entity_poly.pdbx_seq_one_letter_code
_entity_poly.pdbx_strand_id
1 'polypeptide(L)'
;MEGVYTAADRGFQRFFKAVEPKWDLKTDWQIISEIATRMGYPMHYDNTQQIWDELRQLCPGFKGATYEKMGELGYIQWPCWDESPEDQGTSYLFAEKFDTPNGLAQFFTCDWMAPIDKLDDDYPLVLSTGARSGSLLLSLDDRQLCGSVGAGR
;
A
#
# COMPACT_ATOMS: atom_id res chain seq x y z
N MET A 1 7.36 12.00 -6.98
CA MET A 1 7.78 10.58 -6.88
C MET A 1 6.87 9.75 -7.77
N GLU A 2 7.36 8.65 -8.30
CA GLU A 2 6.57 7.63 -8.99
C GLU A 2 6.74 6.29 -8.26
N GLY A 3 5.91 5.30 -8.56
CA GLY A 3 6.01 3.98 -7.95
C GLY A 3 4.76 3.14 -8.12
N VAL A 4 4.60 2.16 -7.22
CA VAL A 4 3.47 1.22 -7.20
C VAL A 4 2.82 1.26 -5.82
N TYR A 5 1.49 1.35 -5.79
CA TYR A 5 0.71 1.12 -4.58
C TYR A 5 -0.06 -0.19 -4.70
N THR A 6 -0.35 -0.80 -3.54
CA THR A 6 -1.25 -1.96 -3.46
C THR A 6 -2.56 -1.50 -2.84
N ALA A 7 -3.65 -1.65 -3.58
CA ALA A 7 -5.00 -1.37 -3.12
C ALA A 7 -5.47 -2.42 -2.10
N ALA A 8 -6.60 -2.15 -1.44
CA ALA A 8 -7.12 -2.96 -0.33
C ALA A 8 -7.36 -4.44 -0.68
N ASP A 9 -7.68 -4.73 -1.94
CA ASP A 9 -7.95 -6.08 -2.45
C ASP A 9 -6.72 -6.73 -3.11
N ARG A 10 -5.51 -6.23 -2.82
CA ARG A 10 -4.20 -6.68 -3.37
C ARG A 10 -3.87 -6.18 -4.79
N GLY A 11 -4.66 -5.29 -5.37
CA GLY A 11 -4.37 -4.74 -6.71
C GLY A 11 -3.15 -3.82 -6.74
N PHE A 12 -2.13 -4.18 -7.52
CA PHE A 12 -1.04 -3.27 -7.85
C PHE A 12 -1.47 -2.24 -8.88
N GLN A 13 -1.16 -0.98 -8.61
CA GLN A 13 -1.38 0.16 -9.51
C GLN A 13 -0.15 1.06 -9.52
N ARG A 14 0.20 1.56 -10.71
CA ARG A 14 1.26 2.55 -10.86
C ARG A 14 0.72 3.96 -10.62
N PHE A 15 1.58 4.80 -10.04
CA PHE A 15 1.37 6.24 -10.00
C PHE A 15 2.61 6.94 -10.56
N PHE A 16 2.39 8.06 -11.24
CA PHE A 16 3.42 8.78 -11.97
C PHE A 16 3.81 10.07 -11.25
N LYS A 17 5.06 10.49 -11.46
CA LYS A 17 5.53 11.78 -10.99
C LYS A 17 4.84 12.90 -11.79
N ALA A 18 3.99 13.67 -11.12
CA ALA A 18 3.28 14.79 -11.75
C ALA A 18 4.08 16.11 -11.75
N VAL A 19 4.87 16.36 -10.69
CA VAL A 19 5.58 17.64 -10.50
C VAL A 19 7.00 17.43 -9.99
N GLU A 20 7.87 18.39 -10.29
CA GLU A 20 9.19 18.50 -9.68
C GLU A 20 9.10 19.07 -8.26
N PRO A 21 9.92 18.59 -7.32
CA PRO A 21 9.96 19.15 -5.97
C PRO A 21 10.49 20.59 -6.01
N LYS A 22 9.95 21.45 -5.14
CA LYS A 22 10.38 22.86 -5.03
C LYS A 22 11.75 23.05 -4.39
N TRP A 23 12.20 22.07 -3.61
CA TRP A 23 13.45 22.10 -2.85
C TRP A 23 14.31 20.88 -3.22
N ASP A 24 15.55 20.85 -2.73
CA ASP A 24 16.44 19.68 -2.85
C ASP A 24 15.94 18.54 -1.96
N LEU A 25 14.89 17.88 -2.44
CA LEU A 25 14.29 16.72 -1.81
C LEU A 25 14.72 15.47 -2.54
N LYS A 26 15.10 14.47 -1.75
CA LYS A 26 15.34 13.10 -2.20
C LYS A 26 14.11 12.28 -1.88
N THR A 27 13.86 11.26 -2.68
CA THR A 27 12.84 10.26 -2.38
C THR A 27 13.27 9.41 -1.18
N ASP A 28 12.31 8.79 -0.49
CA ASP A 28 12.61 7.99 0.71
C ASP A 28 13.63 6.87 0.43
N TRP A 29 13.52 6.18 -0.71
CA TRP A 29 14.44 5.11 -1.09
C TRP A 29 15.85 5.63 -1.42
N GLN A 30 16.00 6.86 -1.95
CA GLN A 30 17.31 7.48 -2.15
C GLN A 30 18.00 7.76 -0.81
N ILE A 31 17.23 8.29 0.17
CA ILE A 31 17.73 8.56 1.52
C ILE A 31 18.19 7.25 2.17
N ILE A 32 17.37 6.21 2.09
CA ILE A 32 17.71 4.88 2.63
C ILE A 32 18.95 4.30 1.95
N SER A 33 19.06 4.41 0.62
CA SER A 33 20.21 3.93 -0.17
C SER A 33 21.51 4.65 0.20
N GLU A 34 21.45 5.96 0.39
CA GLU A 34 22.61 6.77 0.80
C GLU A 34 23.05 6.44 2.23
N ILE A 35 22.10 6.26 3.16
CA ILE A 35 22.39 5.83 4.53
C ILE A 35 23.04 4.44 4.52
N ALA A 36 22.50 3.47 3.79
CA ALA A 36 23.07 2.13 3.69
C ALA A 36 24.51 2.15 3.15
N THR A 37 24.75 2.96 2.12
CA THR A 37 26.08 3.15 1.53
C THR A 37 27.06 3.74 2.54
N ARG A 38 26.64 4.73 3.33
CA ARG A 38 27.45 5.32 4.42
C ARG A 38 27.70 4.34 5.58
N MET A 39 26.82 3.37 5.78
CA MET A 39 26.98 2.29 6.76
C MET A 39 27.86 1.13 6.25
N GLY A 40 28.32 1.17 4.99
CA GLY A 40 29.22 0.18 4.42
C GLY A 40 28.54 -0.88 3.53
N TYR A 41 27.25 -0.77 3.26
CA TYR A 41 26.54 -1.61 2.29
C TYR A 41 26.24 -0.80 1.01
N PRO A 42 26.95 -1.04 -0.10
CA PRO A 42 26.76 -0.24 -1.32
C PRO A 42 25.37 -0.50 -1.91
N MET A 43 24.50 0.51 -1.85
CA MET A 43 23.13 0.42 -2.35
C MET A 43 22.81 1.68 -3.15
N HIS A 44 22.42 1.50 -4.42
CA HIS A 44 22.09 2.57 -5.33
C HIS A 44 21.10 2.08 -6.39
N TYR A 45 20.09 2.90 -6.66
CA TYR A 45 19.10 2.67 -7.71
C TYR A 45 18.88 3.96 -8.48
N ASP A 46 18.70 3.85 -9.80
CA ASP A 46 18.45 5.02 -10.66
C ASP A 46 16.97 5.43 -10.64
N ASN A 47 16.08 4.46 -10.46
CA ASN A 47 14.63 4.65 -10.51
C ASN A 47 13.88 3.56 -9.74
N THR A 48 12.57 3.74 -9.53
CA THR A 48 11.74 2.78 -8.81
C THR A 48 11.47 1.49 -9.59
N GLN A 49 11.64 1.50 -10.92
CA GLN A 49 11.48 0.30 -11.72
C GLN A 49 12.60 -0.72 -11.44
N GLN A 50 13.86 -0.28 -11.27
CA GLN A 50 14.95 -1.17 -10.86
C GLN A 50 14.66 -1.85 -9.51
N ILE A 51 14.17 -1.09 -8.53
CA ILE A 51 13.78 -1.61 -7.22
C ILE A 51 12.63 -2.63 -7.36
N TRP A 52 11.64 -2.32 -8.21
CA TRP A 52 10.52 -3.20 -8.46
C TRP A 52 10.95 -4.49 -9.16
N ASP A 53 11.82 -4.40 -10.15
CA ASP A 53 12.32 -5.54 -10.91
C ASP A 53 13.17 -6.47 -10.02
N GLU A 54 13.97 -5.93 -9.11
CA GLU A 54 14.66 -6.72 -8.08
C GLU A 54 13.66 -7.44 -7.16
N LEU A 55 12.65 -6.71 -6.65
CA LEU A 55 11.60 -7.29 -5.80
C LEU A 55 10.85 -8.43 -6.51
N ARG A 56 10.48 -8.25 -7.79
CA ARG A 56 9.77 -9.26 -8.58
C ARG A 56 10.59 -10.55 -8.77
N GLN A 57 11.92 -10.46 -8.85
CA GLN A 57 12.78 -11.64 -8.94
C GLN A 57 12.82 -12.43 -7.62
N LEU A 58 12.67 -11.75 -6.49
CA LEU A 58 12.67 -12.37 -5.16
C LEU A 58 11.29 -12.88 -4.72
N CYS A 59 10.21 -12.33 -5.30
CA CYS A 59 8.83 -12.66 -4.95
C CYS A 59 8.10 -13.36 -6.11
N PRO A 60 8.00 -14.71 -6.13
CA PRO A 60 7.37 -15.45 -7.23
C PRO A 60 5.94 -15.00 -7.55
N GLY A 61 5.15 -14.62 -6.53
CA GLY A 61 3.78 -14.15 -6.72
C GLY A 61 3.66 -12.73 -7.27
N PHE A 62 4.75 -11.97 -7.39
CA PHE A 62 4.78 -10.63 -7.99
C PHE A 62 5.48 -10.61 -9.35
N LYS A 63 6.10 -11.73 -9.73
CA LYS A 63 6.95 -11.85 -10.92
C LYS A 63 6.26 -11.29 -12.17
N GLY A 64 4.99 -11.61 -12.36
CA GLY A 64 4.22 -11.21 -13.53
C GLY A 64 3.76 -9.75 -13.56
N ALA A 65 3.81 -9.03 -12.43
CA ALA A 65 3.31 -7.67 -12.29
C ALA A 65 4.34 -6.63 -12.78
N THR A 66 4.69 -6.65 -14.07
CA THR A 66 5.66 -5.72 -14.67
C THR A 66 5.12 -4.28 -14.73
N TYR A 67 6.02 -3.30 -14.80
CA TYR A 67 5.64 -1.89 -14.97
C TYR A 67 4.84 -1.64 -16.26
N GLU A 68 5.14 -2.40 -17.32
CA GLU A 68 4.42 -2.37 -18.59
C GLU A 68 3.00 -2.92 -18.45
N LYS A 69 2.83 -4.06 -17.77
CA LYS A 69 1.52 -4.69 -17.56
C LYS A 69 0.59 -3.83 -16.70
N MET A 70 1.11 -3.18 -15.67
CA MET A 70 0.33 -2.21 -14.88
C MET A 70 0.01 -0.94 -15.67
N GLY A 71 0.88 -0.51 -16.59
CA GLY A 71 0.65 0.64 -17.46
C GLY A 71 0.18 1.88 -16.70
N GLU A 72 -0.74 2.63 -17.31
CA GLU A 72 -1.35 3.82 -16.68
C GLU A 72 -2.63 3.53 -15.91
N LEU A 73 -3.47 2.60 -16.40
CA LEU A 73 -4.79 2.27 -15.87
C LEU A 73 -4.93 0.79 -15.48
N GLY A 74 -3.85 0.03 -15.52
CA GLY A 74 -3.86 -1.38 -15.19
C GLY A 74 -4.05 -1.63 -13.70
N TYR A 75 -4.64 -2.78 -13.40
CA TYR A 75 -4.95 -3.23 -12.05
C TYR A 75 -4.59 -4.70 -11.91
N ILE A 76 -3.45 -5.00 -11.29
CA ILE A 76 -2.93 -6.37 -11.26
C ILE A 76 -2.97 -6.89 -9.83
N GLN A 77 -3.93 -7.76 -9.53
CA GLN A 77 -4.05 -8.35 -8.19
C GLN A 77 -3.05 -9.51 -8.02
N TRP A 78 -2.19 -9.44 -7.00
CA TRP A 78 -1.26 -10.53 -6.73
C TRP A 78 -1.96 -11.70 -6.01
N PRO A 79 -1.70 -12.97 -6.33
CA PRO A 79 -0.57 -13.44 -7.14
C PRO A 79 -0.71 -13.22 -8.65
N CYS A 80 0.39 -12.85 -9.29
CA CYS A 80 0.60 -12.81 -10.73
C CYS A 80 1.99 -13.46 -11.01
N TRP A 81 1.99 -14.61 -11.66
CA TRP A 81 3.13 -15.52 -11.72
C TRP A 81 3.95 -15.34 -13.00
N ASP A 82 3.28 -15.03 -14.10
CA ASP A 82 3.88 -14.92 -15.42
C ASP A 82 3.83 -13.49 -15.97
N GLU A 83 4.86 -13.08 -16.70
CA GLU A 83 4.93 -11.78 -17.36
C GLU A 83 4.03 -11.72 -18.61
N SER A 84 3.58 -12.87 -19.10
CA SER A 84 2.71 -13.00 -20.27
C SER A 84 1.44 -12.16 -20.14
N PRO A 85 0.95 -11.54 -21.24
CA PRO A 85 -0.28 -10.75 -21.24
C PRO A 85 -1.55 -11.52 -20.81
N GLU A 86 -1.53 -12.85 -20.80
CA GLU A 86 -2.66 -13.68 -20.41
C GLU A 86 -2.80 -13.78 -18.88
N ASP A 87 -1.71 -13.66 -18.12
CA ASP A 87 -1.75 -13.61 -16.66
C ASP A 87 -2.00 -12.17 -16.20
N GLN A 88 -3.28 -11.84 -16.00
CA GLN A 88 -3.72 -10.53 -15.49
C GLN A 88 -3.84 -10.50 -13.94
N GLY A 89 -3.25 -11.48 -13.26
CA GLY A 89 -3.32 -11.63 -11.81
C GLY A 89 -4.57 -12.38 -11.32
N THR A 90 -4.69 -12.44 -9.99
CA THR A 90 -5.67 -13.30 -9.30
C THR A 90 -6.73 -12.45 -8.59
N SER A 91 -7.95 -12.48 -9.12
CA SER A 91 -9.06 -11.66 -8.62
C SER A 91 -9.51 -12.02 -7.20
N TYR A 92 -9.69 -13.31 -6.93
CA TYR A 92 -10.05 -13.83 -5.61
C TYR A 92 -9.17 -15.02 -5.24
N LEU A 93 -8.93 -15.19 -3.95
CA LEU A 93 -8.09 -16.27 -3.42
C LEU A 93 -8.92 -17.51 -3.11
N PHE A 94 -8.23 -18.65 -2.92
CA PHE A 94 -8.80 -19.92 -2.48
C PHE A 94 -9.81 -20.57 -3.44
N ALA A 95 -9.67 -20.32 -4.74
CA ALA A 95 -10.49 -20.94 -5.78
C ALA A 95 -10.39 -22.48 -5.77
N GLU A 96 -9.19 -23.01 -5.52
CA GLU A 96 -8.93 -24.46 -5.51
C GLU A 96 -8.75 -25.02 -4.10
N LYS A 97 -7.93 -24.36 -3.27
CA LYS A 97 -7.61 -24.78 -1.90
C LYS A 97 -7.28 -23.58 -1.02
N PHE A 98 -7.39 -23.74 0.30
CA PHE A 98 -6.90 -22.74 1.25
C PHE A 98 -5.39 -22.83 1.42
N ASP A 99 -4.73 -21.70 1.66
CA ASP A 99 -3.26 -21.65 1.89
C ASP A 99 -2.87 -22.09 3.32
N THR A 100 -3.70 -22.89 3.97
CA THR A 100 -3.41 -23.53 5.26
C THR A 100 -2.57 -24.79 5.05
N PRO A 101 -1.79 -25.26 6.05
CA PRO A 101 -0.94 -26.45 5.89
C PRO A 101 -1.68 -27.72 5.43
N ASN A 102 -2.98 -27.83 5.74
CA ASN A 102 -3.83 -28.95 5.34
C ASN A 102 -4.81 -28.62 4.19
N GLY A 103 -4.77 -27.42 3.63
CA GLY A 103 -5.62 -27.00 2.50
C GLY A 103 -7.08 -26.69 2.84
N LEU A 104 -7.47 -26.77 4.13
CA LEU A 104 -8.85 -26.61 4.58
C LEU A 104 -9.03 -25.32 5.40
N ALA A 105 -10.21 -24.73 5.30
CA ALA A 105 -10.62 -23.64 6.19
C ALA A 105 -10.69 -24.13 7.65
N GLN A 106 -10.27 -23.28 8.58
CA GLN A 106 -10.24 -23.57 10.01
C GLN A 106 -11.38 -22.79 10.67
N PHE A 107 -12.40 -23.49 11.18
CA PHE A 107 -13.46 -22.85 11.96
C PHE A 107 -12.92 -22.44 13.33
N PHE A 108 -13.20 -21.21 13.74
CA PHE A 108 -12.79 -20.69 15.04
C PHE A 108 -13.93 -19.90 15.67
N THR A 109 -14.10 -20.09 16.98
CA THR A 109 -14.98 -19.30 17.84
C THR A 109 -14.35 -19.19 19.22
N CYS A 110 -14.76 -18.21 20.01
CA CYS A 110 -14.31 -18.02 21.38
C CYS A 110 -15.46 -17.50 22.25
N ASP A 111 -15.37 -17.77 23.54
CA ASP A 111 -16.32 -17.22 24.51
C ASP A 111 -16.18 -15.70 24.56
N TRP A 112 -17.31 -15.02 24.68
CA TRP A 112 -17.31 -13.57 24.83
C TRP A 112 -16.61 -13.16 26.12
N MET A 113 -15.74 -12.16 26.03
CA MET A 113 -15.15 -11.49 27.18
C MET A 113 -15.47 -10.00 27.14
N ALA A 114 -15.76 -9.44 28.31
CA ALA A 114 -16.02 -8.02 28.46
C ALA A 114 -14.77 -7.20 28.11
N PRO A 115 -14.93 -5.97 27.59
CA PRO A 115 -13.84 -5.02 27.45
C PRO A 115 -13.08 -4.81 28.76
N ILE A 116 -11.79 -4.47 28.63
CA ILE A 116 -10.90 -4.25 29.79
C ILE A 116 -11.40 -3.06 30.62
N ASP A 117 -11.75 -1.96 29.92
CA ASP A 117 -12.24 -0.75 30.55
C ASP A 117 -13.68 -0.95 31.03
N LYS A 118 -13.89 -0.77 32.33
CA LYS A 118 -15.21 -0.84 32.97
C LYS A 118 -15.72 0.56 33.22
N LEU A 119 -17.00 0.75 32.97
CA LEU A 119 -17.69 1.98 33.32
C LEU A 119 -17.87 2.03 34.84
N ASP A 120 -17.68 3.22 35.41
CA ASP A 120 -17.96 3.54 36.80
C ASP A 120 -18.68 4.90 36.88
N ASP A 121 -18.93 5.38 38.09
CA ASP A 121 -19.64 6.65 38.31
C ASP A 121 -18.82 7.87 37.84
N ASP A 122 -17.49 7.75 37.79
CA ASP A 122 -16.58 8.81 37.31
C ASP A 122 -16.46 8.80 35.78
N TYR A 123 -16.60 7.63 35.14
CA TYR A 123 -16.49 7.40 33.70
C TYR A 123 -17.69 6.57 33.16
N PRO A 124 -18.91 7.14 33.12
CA PRO A 124 -20.12 6.40 32.72
C PRO A 124 -20.32 6.28 31.20
N LEU A 125 -19.42 6.84 30.39
CA LEU A 125 -19.57 6.91 28.92
C LEU A 125 -18.55 6.04 28.20
N VAL A 126 -18.99 5.39 27.11
CA VAL A 126 -18.10 4.69 26.18
C VAL A 126 -17.67 5.65 25.08
N LEU A 127 -16.35 5.82 24.91
CA LEU A 127 -15.78 6.55 23.79
C LEU A 127 -15.39 5.59 22.66
N SER A 128 -15.85 5.87 21.45
CA SER A 128 -15.42 5.17 20.23
C SER A 128 -15.08 6.21 19.16
N THR A 129 -13.86 6.12 18.62
CA THR A 129 -13.38 7.03 17.58
C THR A 129 -13.66 6.45 16.19
N GLY A 130 -14.18 7.29 15.29
CA GLY A 130 -14.39 6.92 13.89
C GLY A 130 -13.73 7.92 12.94
N ALA A 131 -13.48 7.48 11.71
CA ALA A 131 -13.09 8.37 10.63
C ALA A 131 -14.32 9.08 10.05
N ARG A 132 -14.14 10.33 9.60
CA ARG A 132 -15.17 11.08 8.89
C ARG A 132 -14.78 11.21 7.42
N SER A 133 -15.77 11.08 6.53
CA SER A 133 -15.58 11.42 5.12
C SER A 133 -15.13 12.88 4.97
N GLY A 134 -14.13 13.12 4.11
CA GLY A 134 -13.56 14.45 3.87
C GLY A 134 -12.44 14.87 4.84
N SER A 135 -11.98 13.98 5.72
CA SER A 135 -10.78 14.20 6.55
C SER A 135 -9.90 12.94 6.56
N LEU A 136 -8.60 13.11 6.32
CA LEU A 136 -7.60 12.05 6.49
C LEU A 136 -7.14 11.96 7.95
N LEU A 137 -6.61 10.79 8.32
CA LEU A 137 -6.29 10.45 9.71
C LEU A 137 -5.34 11.46 10.39
N LEU A 138 -4.44 12.02 9.59
CA LEU A 138 -3.67 13.22 9.95
C LEU A 138 -4.08 14.34 9.00
N SER A 139 -4.67 15.40 9.55
CA SER A 139 -5.16 16.58 8.80
C SER A 139 -4.02 17.48 8.27
N LEU A 140 -2.86 16.90 7.98
CA LEU A 140 -1.68 17.62 7.49
C LEU A 140 -1.87 18.10 6.04
N ASP A 141 -2.68 17.38 5.25
CA ASP A 141 -2.97 17.69 3.84
C ASP A 141 -4.28 18.48 3.62
N ASP A 142 -5.18 18.53 4.61
CA ASP A 142 -6.51 19.15 4.44
C ASP A 142 -6.45 20.67 4.18
N ARG A 143 -5.35 21.33 4.55
CA ARG A 143 -5.16 22.77 4.28
C ARG A 143 -4.80 23.09 2.83
N GLN A 144 -4.32 22.14 2.03
CA GLN A 144 -3.94 22.42 0.65
C GLN A 144 -5.12 22.40 -0.32
N LEU A 145 -6.15 21.59 -0.06
CA LEU A 145 -7.31 21.44 -0.95
C LEU A 145 -8.40 22.49 -0.75
N CYS A 146 -8.43 23.18 0.39
CA CYS A 146 -9.46 24.19 0.70
C CYS A 146 -9.17 25.59 0.11
N GLY A 147 -8.06 25.76 -0.64
CA GLY A 147 -7.60 27.05 -1.12
C GLY A 147 -8.17 27.55 -2.46
N SER A 148 -9.01 26.78 -3.17
CA SER A 148 -9.40 27.11 -4.56
C SER A 148 -10.88 27.37 -4.81
N VAL A 149 -11.69 27.66 -3.79
CA VAL A 149 -13.08 28.10 -3.99
C VAL A 149 -13.34 29.38 -3.21
N GLY A 150 -13.07 30.53 -3.85
CA GLY A 150 -13.45 31.83 -3.33
C GLY A 150 -12.90 33.01 -4.15
N ALA A 151 -13.82 33.83 -4.66
CA ALA A 151 -13.65 35.19 -5.21
C ALA A 151 -13.38 35.33 -6.73
N GLY A 152 -14.44 35.14 -7.52
CA GLY A 152 -14.66 35.88 -8.77
C GLY A 152 -15.91 36.74 -8.60
N ARG A 153 -15.79 38.05 -8.85
CA ARG A 153 -16.81 39.10 -8.74
C ARG A 153 -18.00 38.89 -9.67
#